data_AF-A0A1C6IBE5-F1
#
_entry.id   AF-A0A1C6IBE5-F1
#
_cell.length_a   1.000
_cell.length_b   1.000
_cell.length_c   1.000
_cell.angle_alpha   90.00
_cell.angle_beta   90.00
_cell.angle_gamma   90.00
#
_symmetry.space_group_name_H-M   'P 1'
#
loop_
_entity.id
_entity.type
_entity.pdbx_description
1 polymer ?
#
loop_
_entity_poly.entity_id
_entity_poly.type
_entity_poly.pdbx_seq_one_letter_code
_entity_poly.pdbx_strand_id
1 'polypeptide(L)' 'MSVHYTEDFKKEVVKAYMAGDKSIPQIAVEFNVAKSSVSKWVNEYKEECLYTTSTTAESNEAKEISFLMKKIKRLLS' A
#
# COMPACT_ATOMS: atom_id res chain seq x y z
N MET A 1 17.02 -25.22 7.28
CA MET A 1 16.32 -24.21 8.12
C MET A 1 15.29 -23.52 7.25
N SER A 2 14.01 -23.58 7.63
CA SER A 2 12.95 -22.84 6.94
C SER A 2 12.81 -21.49 7.63
N VAL A 3 13.12 -20.41 6.91
CA VAL A 3 12.90 -19.05 7.44
C VAL A 3 11.42 -18.75 7.25
N HIS A 4 10.69 -18.69 8.35
CA HIS A 4 9.28 -18.34 8.36
C HIS A 4 9.14 -16.84 8.62
N TYR A 5 8.68 -16.12 7.60
CA TYR A 5 8.31 -14.72 7.72
C TYR A 5 6.83 -14.62 8.08
N THR A 6 6.50 -13.77 9.05
CA THR A 6 5.11 -13.44 9.40
C THR A 6 4.43 -12.74 8.22
N GLU A 7 3.11 -12.86 8.11
CA GLU A 7 2.35 -12.21 7.04
C GLU A 7 2.48 -10.69 7.11
N ASP A 8 2.48 -10.11 8.33
CA ASP A 8 2.66 -8.67 8.52
C ASP A 8 3.97 -8.16 7.91
N PHE A 9 5.07 -8.89 8.14
CA PHE A 9 6.36 -8.55 7.56
C PHE A 9 6.35 -8.62 6.04
N LYS A 10 5.74 -9.66 5.45
CA LYS A 10 5.61 -9.77 3.99
C LYS A 10 4.80 -8.62 3.41
N LYS A 11 3.69 -8.24 4.06
CA LYS A 11 2.85 -7.11 3.64
C LYS A 11 3.59 -5.78 3.75
N GLU A 12 4.43 -5.59 4.77
CA GLU A 12 5.27 -4.40 4.91
C GLU A 12 6.28 -4.27 3.76
N VAL A 13 6.95 -5.36 3.39
CA VAL A 13 7.88 -5.40 2.24
C VAL A 13 7.16 -5.06 0.93
N VAL A 14 5.95 -5.57 0.73
CA VAL A 14 5.15 -5.28 -0.49
C VAL A 14 4.64 -3.85 -0.49
N LYS A 15 4.24 -3.28 0.65
CA LYS A 15 3.87 -1.86 0.76
C LYS A 15 5.04 -0.94 0.41
N ALA A 16 6.25 -1.23 0.89
CA ALA A 16 7.45 -0.48 0.53
C ALA A 16 7.73 -0.53 -0.98
N TYR A 17 7.42 -1.65 -1.64
CA TYR A 17 7.51 -1.77 -3.10
C TYR A 17 6.41 -0.99 -3.82
N MET A 18 5.17 -1.06 -3.34
CA MET A 18 4.01 -0.35 -3.91
C MET A 18 4.11 1.17 -3.78
N ALA A 19 4.84 1.67 -2.78
CA ALA A 19 5.14 3.10 -2.64
C ALA A 19 5.91 3.66 -3.85
N GLY A 20 6.62 2.82 -4.62
CA GLY A 20 7.32 3.22 -5.84
C GLY A 20 8.69 3.87 -5.62
N ASP A 21 9.09 4.10 -4.37
CA ASP A 21 10.34 4.78 -4.01
C ASP A 21 11.59 3.89 -4.20
N LYS A 22 11.42 2.56 -4.14
CA LYS A 22 12.52 1.60 -4.10
C LYS A 22 12.24 0.41 -5.02
N SER A 23 13.28 -0.01 -5.73
CA SER A 23 13.23 -1.21 -6.58
C SER A 23 13.35 -2.49 -5.75
N ILE A 24 12.88 -3.63 -6.29
CA ILE A 24 13.02 -4.97 -5.67
C ILE A 24 14.43 -5.25 -5.11
N PRO A 25 15.54 -4.99 -5.83
CA PRO A 25 16.87 -5.24 -5.28
C PRO A 25 17.22 -4.33 -4.10
N GLN A 26 16.72 -3.09 -4.04
CA GLN A 26 16.96 -2.18 -2.91
C GLN A 26 16.18 -2.62 -1.68
N ILE A 27 14.91 -2.98 -1.86
CA ILE A 27 14.05 -3.50 -0.79
C ILE A 27 14.62 -4.81 -0.23
N ALA A 28 15.11 -5.70 -1.10
CA ALA A 28 15.75 -6.93 -0.68
C ALA A 28 16.95 -6.70 0.24
N VAL A 29 17.77 -5.68 -0.06
CA VAL A 29 18.93 -5.30 0.78
C VAL A 29 18.47 -4.67 2.09
N GLU A 30 17.50 -3.75 2.04
CA GLU A 30 17.01 -3.03 3.22
C GLU A 30 16.34 -3.94 4.24
N PHE A 31 15.51 -4.87 3.77
CA PHE A 31 14.83 -5.85 4.63
C PHE A 31 15.67 -7.12 4.86
N ASN A 32 16.89 -7.19 4.30
CA ASN A 32 17.79 -8.33 4.36
C ASN A 32 17.10 -9.66 3.97
N VAL A 33 16.39 -9.64 2.85
CA VAL A 33 15.65 -10.78 2.29
C VAL A 33 16.13 -11.10 0.88
N ALA A 34 15.90 -12.33 0.42
CA ALA A 34 16.20 -12.68 -0.96
C ALA A 34 15.30 -11.93 -1.94
N LYS A 35 15.87 -11.49 -3.07
CA LYS A 35 15.10 -10.83 -4.15
C LYS A 35 13.94 -11.70 -4.64
N SER A 36 14.14 -13.01 -4.73
CA SER A 36 13.11 -13.97 -5.10
C SER A 36 11.94 -14.01 -4.10
N SER A 37 12.21 -13.84 -2.80
CA SER A 37 11.18 -13.73 -1.78
C SER A 37 10.35 -12.46 -1.97
N VAL A 38 11.01 -11.32 -2.21
CA VAL A 38 10.33 -10.05 -2.50
C VAL A 38 9.45 -10.18 -3.74
N SER A 39 9.98 -10.72 -4.85
CA SER A 39 9.19 -10.93 -6.07
C SER A 39 7.98 -11.84 -5.84
N LYS A 40 8.15 -12.91 -5.04
CA LYS A 40 7.05 -13.82 -4.69
C LYS A 40 5.97 -13.10 -3.89
N TRP A 41 6.34 -12.38 -2.83
CA TRP A 41 5.38 -11.65 -1.99
C TRP A 41 4.71 -10.53 -2.77
N VAL A 42 5.45 -9.80 -3.60
CA VAL A 42 4.85 -8.79 -4.48
C VAL A 42 3.82 -9.46 -5.37
N ASN A 43 4.11 -10.58 -6.02
CA ASN A 43 3.11 -11.24 -6.86
C ASN A 43 1.89 -11.76 -6.08
N GLU A 44 2.11 -12.24 -4.85
CA GLU A 44 1.08 -12.80 -3.97
C GLU A 44 0.17 -11.73 -3.35
N TYR A 45 0.73 -10.61 -2.90
CA TYR A 45 0.02 -9.53 -2.22
C TYR A 45 -0.20 -8.29 -3.10
N LYS A 46 0.21 -8.29 -4.37
CA LYS A 46 0.00 -7.14 -5.27
C LYS A 46 -1.47 -6.83 -5.45
N GLU A 47 -2.32 -7.82 -5.69
CA GLU A 47 -3.77 -7.57 -5.77
C GLU A 47 -4.34 -7.08 -4.44
N GLU A 48 -3.83 -7.63 -3.32
CA GLU A 48 -4.25 -7.22 -1.97
C GLU A 48 -3.88 -5.76 -1.63
N CYS A 49 -2.67 -5.34 -2.03
CA CYS A 49 -2.20 -3.97 -1.84
C CYS A 49 -2.77 -3.00 -2.87
N LEU A 50 -3.10 -3.45 -4.08
CA LEU A 50 -3.72 -2.62 -5.11
C LEU A 50 -5.13 -2.18 -4.68
N TYR A 51 -5.95 -3.04 -4.07
CA TYR A 51 -7.29 -2.62 -3.63
C TYR A 51 -7.24 -1.65 -2.44
N THR A 52 -6.26 -1.81 -1.53
CA THR A 52 -6.13 -0.91 -0.36
C THR A 52 -5.63 0.47 -0.77
N THR A 53 -4.74 0.56 -1.76
CA THR A 53 -4.23 1.85 -2.27
C THR A 53 -5.20 2.51 -3.26
N SER A 54 -5.90 1.75 -4.09
CA SER A 54 -6.92 2.33 -5.01
C SER A 54 -8.21 2.76 -4.31
N THR A 55 -8.54 2.18 -3.14
CA THR A 55 -9.72 2.63 -2.37
C THR A 55 -9.43 3.85 -1.50
N THR A 56 -8.17 4.18 -1.21
CA THR A 56 -7.82 5.38 -0.38
C THR A 56 -6.84 6.35 -1.05
N ALA A 57 -6.58 6.19 -2.36
CA ALA A 57 -5.99 7.26 -3.18
C ALA A 57 -7.02 7.91 -4.12
N GLU A 58 -8.11 7.23 -4.53
CA GLU A 58 -9.11 7.81 -5.44
C GLU A 58 -10.57 7.31 -5.29
N SER A 59 -10.99 6.76 -4.13
CA SER A 59 -12.38 6.30 -3.97
C SER A 59 -13.11 6.92 -2.76
N ASN A 60 -14.12 7.74 -3.09
CA ASN A 60 -15.24 8.20 -2.27
C ASN A 60 -15.01 9.19 -1.08
N GLU A 61 -13.93 9.14 -0.31
CA GLU A 61 -13.84 9.98 0.90
C GLU A 61 -13.60 11.48 0.62
N ALA A 62 -12.76 11.81 -0.36
CA ALA A 62 -12.46 13.22 -0.70
C ALA A 62 -13.66 13.95 -1.36
N LYS A 63 -14.52 13.20 -2.06
CA LYS A 63 -15.76 13.75 -2.66
C LYS A 63 -16.80 14.03 -1.58
N GLU A 64 -16.93 13.17 -0.57
CA GLU A 64 -17.76 13.41 0.61
C GLU A 64 -17.29 14.66 1.38
N ILE A 65 -15.99 14.80 1.63
CA ILE A 65 -15.43 15.97 2.35
C ILE A 65 -15.72 17.27 1.58
N SER A 66 -15.48 17.30 0.27
CA SER A 66 -15.74 18.50 -0.54
C SER A 66 -17.23 18.82 -0.68
N PHE A 67 -18.08 17.81 -0.81
CA PHE A 67 -19.54 17.96 -0.82
C PHE A 67 -20.06 18.50 0.53
N LEU A 68 -19.55 17.95 1.64
CA LEU A 68 -19.94 18.34 2.98
C LEU A 68 -19.47 19.77 3.29
N MET A 69 -18.25 20.13 2.90
CA MET A 69 -17.73 21.50 3.02
C MET A 69 -18.59 22.51 2.23
N LYS A 70 -19.09 22.11 1.05
CA LYS A 70 -20.03 22.92 0.24
C LYS A 70 -21.42 23.03 0.88
N LYS A 71 -21.86 22.03 1.65
CA LYS A 71 -23.15 22.07 2.38
C LYS A 71 -23.05 22.95 3.63
N ILE A 72 -21.96 22.84 4.39
CA ILE A 72 -21.69 23.70 5.55
C ILE A 72 -21.67 25.18 5.14
N LYS A 73 -20.98 25.53 4.05
CA LYS A 73 -20.92 26.92 3.56
C LYS A 73 -22.30 27.51 3.20
N ARG A 74 -23.25 26.68 2.74
CA ARG A 74 -24.61 27.12 2.43
C ARG A 74 -25.49 27.29 3.67
N LEU A 75 -25.22 26.56 4.74
CA LEU A 75 -25.95 26.68 6.02
C LEU A 75 -25.45 27.85 6.88
N LEU A 76 -24.22 28.31 6.62
CA LEU A 76 -23.61 29.47 7.28
C LEU A 76 -23.78 30.77 6.48
N SER A 77 -24.50 30.73 5.36
CA SER A 77 -24.94 31.89 4.58
C SER A 77 -26.40 32.17 4.88
#